data_AF-A0A937LC53-F1
#
_entry.id   AF-A0A937LC53-F1
#
_cell.length_a   1.000
_cell.length_b   1.000
_cell.length_c   1.000
_cell.angle_alpha   90.00
_cell.angle_beta   90.00
_cell.angle_gamma   90.00
#
_symmetry.space_group_name_H-M   'P 1'
#
loop_
_entity.id
_entity.type
_entity.pdbx_description
1 polymer ?
#
loop_
_entity_poly.entity_id
_entity_poly.type
_entity_poly.pdbx_seq_one_letter_code
_entity_poly.pdbx_strand_id
1 'polypeptide(L)'
;MASGASEVNAQGFDRFNSDALRCLQSGHRGVCQRALDDAEVLQRLASSRQAYPCQTLLLGVQADLILQQLGDGRGDRAISDLEAARRGCSGL
;
A
#
# COMPACT_ATOMS: atom_id res chain seq x y z
N MET A 1 -19.91 -15.43 -10.63
CA MET A 1 -19.75 -14.95 -9.23
C MET A 1 -18.50 -14.07 -9.10
N ALA A 2 -18.27 -13.11 -10.01
CA ALA A 2 -17.05 -12.29 -10.03
C ALA A 2 -17.15 -11.00 -9.20
N SER A 3 -18.36 -10.55 -8.86
CA SER A 3 -18.60 -9.24 -8.23
C SER A 3 -18.06 -9.14 -6.80
N GLY A 4 -18.15 -10.21 -6.00
CA GLY A 4 -17.73 -10.16 -4.59
C GLY A 4 -16.21 -10.09 -4.40
N ALA A 5 -15.43 -10.66 -5.32
CA ALA A 5 -13.96 -10.63 -5.24
C ALA A 5 -13.39 -9.23 -5.51
N SER A 6 -14.05 -8.43 -6.36
CA SER A 6 -13.65 -7.05 -6.67
C SER A 6 -14.01 -6.06 -5.57
N GLU A 7 -15.14 -6.24 -4.89
CA GLU A 7 -15.55 -5.38 -3.76
C GLU A 7 -14.69 -5.58 -2.52
N VAL A 8 -14.37 -6.83 -2.18
CA VAL A 8 -13.45 -7.16 -1.07
C VAL A 8 -12.05 -6.58 -1.32
N ASN A 9 -11.63 -6.58 -2.57
CA ASN A 9 -10.36 -6.04 -3.01
C ASN A 9 -10.29 -4.50 -2.92
N ALA A 10 -11.33 -3.81 -3.39
CA ALA A 10 -11.43 -2.36 -3.27
C ALA A 10 -11.43 -1.91 -1.79
N GLN A 11 -12.18 -2.62 -0.93
CA GLN A 11 -12.18 -2.39 0.52
C GLN A 11 -10.80 -2.66 1.15
N GLY A 12 -10.08 -3.68 0.66
CA GLY A 12 -8.72 -3.99 1.07
C GLY A 12 -7.75 -2.85 0.73
N PHE A 13 -7.86 -2.29 -0.48
CA PHE A 13 -7.02 -1.18 -0.91
C PHE A 13 -7.32 0.11 -0.12
N ASP A 14 -8.59 0.41 0.14
CA ASP A 14 -8.97 1.58 0.94
C ASP A 14 -8.46 1.49 2.38
N ARG A 15 -8.55 0.30 2.99
CA ARG A 15 -7.95 0.04 4.31
C ARG A 15 -6.45 0.25 4.27
N PHE A 16 -5.76 -0.38 3.32
CA PHE A 16 -4.31 -0.23 3.14
C PHE A 16 -3.93 1.25 3.04
N ASN A 17 -4.61 2.00 2.19
CA ASN A 17 -4.31 3.42 1.96
C ASN A 17 -4.50 4.25 3.25
N SER A 18 -5.56 3.99 4.03
CA SER A 18 -5.79 4.68 5.30
C SER A 18 -4.70 4.39 6.33
N ASP A 19 -4.30 3.12 6.49
CA ASP A 19 -3.28 2.73 7.46
C ASP A 19 -1.87 3.15 7.00
N ALA A 20 -1.58 3.10 5.69
CA ALA A 20 -0.33 3.61 5.12
C ALA A 20 -0.19 5.11 5.36
N LEU A 21 -1.22 5.91 5.09
CA LEU A 21 -1.19 7.35 5.35
C LEU A 21 -0.95 7.64 6.84
N ARG A 22 -1.62 6.91 7.73
CA ARG A 22 -1.44 7.08 9.18
C ARG A 22 -0.03 6.66 9.62
N CYS A 23 0.55 5.61 9.04
CA CYS A 23 1.94 5.25 9.28
C CYS A 23 2.88 6.38 8.84
N LEU A 24 2.74 6.88 7.62
CA LEU A 24 3.58 7.96 7.07
C LEU A 24 3.51 9.26 7.89
N GLN A 25 2.36 9.52 8.54
CA GLN A 25 2.19 10.70 9.39
C GLN A 25 2.73 10.52 10.82
N SER A 26 2.64 9.31 11.39
CA SER A 26 2.88 9.09 12.83
C SER A 26 4.11 8.24 13.15
N GLY A 27 4.58 7.42 12.22
CA GLY A 27 5.58 6.38 12.47
C GLY A 27 5.13 5.33 13.50
N HIS A 28 3.84 5.27 13.87
CA HIS A 28 3.39 4.37 14.92
C HIS A 28 3.56 2.90 14.48
N ARG A 29 4.46 2.19 15.15
CA ARG A 29 4.89 0.83 14.78
C ARG A 29 3.73 -0.13 14.47
N GLY A 30 2.69 -0.15 15.30
CA GLY A 30 1.55 -1.07 15.10
C GLY A 30 0.72 -0.74 13.86
N VAL A 31 0.64 0.54 13.46
CA VAL A 31 -0.05 0.98 12.24
C VAL A 31 0.81 0.69 11.02
N CYS A 32 2.11 0.98 11.10
CA CYS A 32 3.06 0.68 10.02
C CYS A 32 3.13 -0.82 9.71
N GLN A 33 3.14 -1.68 10.73
CA GLN A 33 3.14 -3.13 10.51
C GLN A 33 1.90 -3.61 9.75
N ARG A 34 0.70 -3.14 10.12
CA ARG A 34 -0.52 -3.50 9.39
C ARG A 34 -0.50 -3.00 7.96
N ALA A 35 -0.05 -1.77 7.74
CA ALA A 35 0.09 -1.22 6.40
C ALA A 35 1.10 -2.03 5.55
N LEU A 36 2.18 -2.53 6.14
CA LEU A 36 3.15 -3.41 5.48
C LEU A 36 2.54 -4.76 5.12
N ASP A 37 1.83 -5.39 6.06
CA ASP A 37 1.18 -6.69 5.85
C ASP A 37 0.13 -6.58 4.70
N ASP A 38 -0.71 -5.54 4.74
CA ASP A 38 -1.71 -5.28 3.69
C ASP A 38 -1.04 -4.96 2.33
N ALA A 39 0.05 -4.18 2.33
CA ALA A 39 0.80 -3.88 1.13
C ALA A 39 1.40 -5.16 0.50
N GLU A 40 1.86 -6.11 1.31
CA GLU A 40 2.39 -7.39 0.83
C GLU A 40 1.30 -8.23 0.16
N VAL A 41 0.12 -8.30 0.76
CA VAL A 41 -1.03 -9.00 0.18
C VAL A 41 -1.38 -8.40 -1.19
N LEU A 42 -1.49 -7.07 -1.28
CA LEU A 42 -1.78 -6.37 -2.53
C LEU A 42 -0.67 -6.55 -3.56
N GLN A 43 0.59 -6.54 -3.14
CA GLN A 43 1.76 -6.71 -4.01
C GLN A 43 1.78 -8.12 -4.63
N ARG A 44 1.51 -9.16 -3.82
CA ARG A 44 1.40 -10.55 -4.30
C ARG A 44 0.21 -10.73 -5.23
N LEU A 45 -0.93 -10.10 -4.91
CA LEU A 45 -2.10 -10.12 -5.77
C LEU A 45 -1.81 -9.44 -7.13
N ALA A 46 -1.15 -8.28 -7.13
CA ALA A 46 -0.76 -7.58 -8.35
C ALA A 46 0.16 -8.47 -9.20
N SER A 47 1.13 -9.15 -8.58
CA SER A 47 1.98 -10.12 -9.26
C SER A 47 1.19 -11.27 -9.89
N SER A 48 0.24 -11.87 -9.14
CA SER A 48 -0.60 -12.97 -9.64
C SER A 48 -1.46 -12.58 -10.84
N ARG A 49 -1.85 -11.30 -10.93
CA ARG A 49 -2.60 -10.71 -12.04
C ARG A 49 -1.70 -10.14 -13.14
N GLN A 50 -0.39 -10.29 -13.04
CA GLN A 50 0.62 -9.69 -13.94
C GLN A 50 0.53 -8.16 -14.03
N ALA A 51 -0.04 -7.51 -13.00
CA ALA A 51 -0.12 -6.06 -12.87
C ALA A 51 1.21 -5.51 -12.33
N TYR A 52 2.31 -5.79 -13.03
CA TYR A 52 3.68 -5.46 -12.60
C TYR A 52 3.91 -3.97 -12.30
N PRO A 53 3.32 -3.00 -13.04
CA PRO A 53 3.43 -1.59 -12.66
C PRO A 53 2.86 -1.31 -11.27
N CYS A 54 1.69 -1.86 -10.92
CA CYS A 54 1.12 -1.74 -9.59
C CYS A 54 1.99 -2.46 -8.54
N GLN A 55 2.49 -3.66 -8.86
CA GLN A 55 3.39 -4.39 -7.97
C GLN A 55 4.62 -3.54 -7.59
N THR A 56 5.25 -2.89 -8.57
CA THR A 56 6.42 -2.03 -8.34
C THR A 56 6.08 -0.80 -7.49
N LEU A 57 4.93 -0.17 -7.73
CA LEU A 57 4.47 0.95 -6.89
C LEU A 57 4.24 0.51 -5.43
N LEU A 58 3.60 -0.65 -5.22
CA LEU A 58 3.38 -1.19 -3.88
C LEU A 58 4.69 -1.55 -3.18
N LEU A 59 5.68 -2.09 -3.89
CA LEU A 59 7.03 -2.31 -3.35
C LEU A 59 7.70 -1.00 -2.92
N GLY A 60 7.53 0.08 -3.69
CA GLY A 60 8.00 1.42 -3.33
C GLY A 60 7.37 1.91 -2.03
N VAL A 61 6.05 1.80 -1.91
CA VAL A 61 5.34 2.19 -0.68
C VAL A 61 5.74 1.31 0.51
N GLN A 62 5.97 0.02 0.33
CA GLN A 62 6.50 -0.83 1.42
C GLN A 62 7.86 -0.31 1.94
N ALA A 63 8.76 0.07 1.04
CA ALA A 63 10.04 0.66 1.43
C ALA A 63 9.85 1.97 2.21
N ASP A 64 8.88 2.81 1.80
CA ASP A 64 8.52 4.03 2.53
C ASP A 64 8.04 3.76 3.95
N LEU A 65 7.15 2.79 4.12
CA LEU A 65 6.60 2.42 5.41
C LEU A 65 7.68 1.86 6.34
N ILE A 66 8.61 1.06 5.81
CA ILE A 66 9.78 0.56 6.55
C ILE A 66 10.65 1.73 7.00
N LEU A 67 11.02 2.63 6.08
CA LEU A 67 11.86 3.79 6.39
C LEU A 67 11.19 4.69 7.43
N GLN A 68 9.90 4.96 7.30
CA GLN A 68 9.13 5.72 8.28
C GLN A 68 9.17 5.06 9.67
N GLN A 69 8.99 3.73 9.74
CA GLN A 69 9.03 2.99 11.00
C GLN A 69 10.41 3.02 11.66
N LEU A 70 11.48 3.15 10.87
CA LEU A 70 12.86 3.26 11.35
C LEU A 70 13.25 4.70 11.75
N GLY A 71 12.38 5.68 11.50
CA GLY A 71 12.66 7.10 11.75
C GLY A 71 13.32 7.84 10.58
N ASP A 72 13.50 7.17 9.44
CA ASP A 72 14.11 7.70 8.20
C ASP A 72 13.03 8.04 7.14
N GLY A 73 11.88 8.50 7.61
CA GLY A 73 10.73 8.84 6.76
C GLY A 73 11.06 9.82 5.64
N ARG A 74 10.54 9.58 4.43
CA ARG A 74 10.74 10.46 3.27
C ARG A 74 9.71 11.61 3.18
N GLY A 75 8.88 11.79 4.22
CA GLY A 75 7.89 12.87 4.32
C GLY A 75 6.93 12.89 3.11
N ASP A 76 6.75 14.08 2.53
CA ASP A 76 5.82 14.30 1.40
C ASP A 76 6.07 13.40 0.19
N ARG A 77 7.33 12.96 -0.02
CA ARG A 77 7.65 12.04 -1.12
C ARG A 77 6.98 10.68 -0.92
N ALA A 78 6.97 10.15 0.31
CA ALA A 78 6.30 8.89 0.61
C ALA A 78 4.78 8.99 0.44
N ILE A 79 4.19 10.14 0.78
CA ILE A 79 2.76 10.40 0.58
C ILE A 79 2.44 10.46 -0.93
N SER A 80 3.28 11.13 -1.72
CA SER A 80 3.16 11.16 -3.18
C SER A 80 3.25 9.76 -3.81
N ASP A 81 4.17 8.93 -3.32
CA ASP A 81 4.35 7.54 -3.79
C ASP A 81 3.10 6.68 -3.44
N LEU A 82 2.52 6.86 -2.25
CA LEU A 82 1.24 6.23 -1.86
C LEU A 82 0.08 6.65 -2.79
N GLU A 83 -0.03 7.93 -3.13
CA GLU A 83 -1.05 8.38 -4.07
C GLU A 83 -0.83 7.83 -5.49
N ALA A 84 0.43 7.73 -5.93
CA ALA A 84 0.77 7.13 -7.20
C ALA A 84 0.37 5.64 -7.24
N ALA A 85 0.62 4.90 -6.16
CA ALA A 85 0.14 3.52 -5.99
C ALA A 85 -1.40 3.46 -6.07
N ARG A 86 -2.13 4.35 -5.37
CA ARG A 86 -3.59 4.40 -5.42
C ARG A 86 -4.14 4.56 -6.83
N ARG A 87 -3.51 5.41 -7.66
CA ARG A 87 -3.92 5.62 -9.06
C ARG A 87 -3.49 4.44 -9.96
N GLY A 88 -2.26 3.97 -9.78
CA GLY A 88 -1.63 2.93 -10.61
C GLY A 88 -2.11 1.50 -10.33
N CYS A 89 -2.78 1.28 -9.21
CA CYS A 89 -3.36 -0.01 -8.82
C CYS A 89 -4.88 -0.08 -9.01
N SER A 90 -5.45 0.76 -9.88
CA SER A 90 -6.89 0.72 -10.17
C SER A 90 -7.33 -0.67 -10.68
N GLY A 91 -8.33 -1.26 -10.03
CA GLY A 91 -8.83 -2.61 -10.33
C GLY A 91 -8.18 -3.74 -9.54
N LEU A 92 -7.22 -3.42 -8.66
CA LEU A 92 -6.88 -4.26 -7.50
C LEU A 92 -7.79 -3.95 -6.32
#